data_AF-A0A925YDE0-F1
#
_entry.id   AF-A0A925YDE0-F1
#
_cell.length_a   1.000
_cell.length_b   1.000
_cell.length_c   1.000
_cell.angle_alpha   90.00
_cell.angle_beta   90.00
_cell.angle_gamma   90.00
#
_symmetry.space_group_name_H-M   'P 1'
#
loop_
_entity.id
_entity.type
_entity.pdbx_description
1 polymer ?
#
loop_
_entity_poly.entity_id
_entity_poly.type
_entity_poly.pdbx_seq_one_letter_code
_entity_poly.pdbx_strand_id
1 'polypeptide(L)' 'VALGRGEDLAGLKLAEGVPSAGIAARLAEEHSIDAPIIRTVAEVLSGALSMDEAVRALLARPLKRESDAAR' A
#
# COMPACT_ATOMS: atom_id res chain seq x y z
N VAL A 1 -5.51 -10.50 -14.51
CA VAL A 1 -5.07 -9.64 -13.40
C VAL A 1 -4.15 -8.55 -13.98
N ALA A 2 -4.47 -7.27 -13.78
CA ALA A 2 -3.87 -6.11 -14.46
C ALA A 2 -3.24 -5.07 -13.52
N LEU A 3 -2.95 -5.45 -12.27
CA LEU A 3 -2.38 -4.52 -11.30
C LEU A 3 -0.95 -4.14 -11.71
N GLY A 4 -0.66 -2.83 -11.76
CA GLY A 4 0.70 -2.29 -11.98
C GLY A 4 1.08 -1.97 -13.43
N ARG A 5 0.14 -2.04 -14.39
CA ARG A 5 0.42 -1.71 -15.81
C ARG A 5 -0.05 -0.32 -16.27
N GLY A 6 -0.71 0.46 -15.41
CA GLY A 6 -1.29 1.75 -15.78
C GLY A 6 -2.49 1.63 -16.74
N GLU A 7 -3.05 0.43 -16.91
CA GLU A 7 -4.24 0.15 -17.72
C GLU A 7 -5.52 0.58 -16.96
N ASP A 8 -6.56 0.98 -17.70
CA ASP A 8 -7.87 1.33 -17.13
C ASP A 8 -8.47 0.10 -16.42
N LEU A 9 -8.82 0.29 -15.15
CA LEU A 9 -9.37 -0.74 -14.28
C LEU A 9 -10.90 -0.79 -14.33
N ALA A 10 -11.55 0.16 -15.01
CA ALA A 10 -12.99 0.18 -15.18
C ALA A 10 -13.47 -1.09 -15.91
N GLY A 11 -14.29 -1.89 -15.25
CA GLY A 11 -14.87 -3.12 -15.83
C GLY A 11 -14.04 -4.39 -15.63
N LEU A 12 -12.87 -4.33 -15.00
CA LEU A 12 -12.19 -5.54 -14.53
C LEU A 12 -12.92 -6.10 -13.29
N LYS A 13 -12.96 -7.44 -13.17
CA LYS A 13 -13.48 -8.12 -11.98
C LYS A 13 -12.80 -7.51 -10.74
N LEU A 14 -13.59 -6.79 -9.93
CA LEU A 14 -13.14 -6.05 -8.75
C LEU A 14 -12.10 -6.89 -8.02
N ALA A 15 -10.84 -6.44 -8.01
CA ALA A 15 -9.81 -7.11 -7.23
C ALA A 15 -10.25 -7.05 -5.76
N GLU A 16 -10.48 -8.19 -5.12
CA GLU A 16 -11.03 -8.30 -3.76
C GLU A 16 -10.27 -7.44 -2.72
N GLY A 17 -9.00 -7.15 -3.01
CA GLY A 17 -8.14 -6.30 -2.21
C GLY A 17 -8.50 -4.81 -2.21
N VAL A 18 -9.24 -4.28 -3.20
CA VAL A 18 -9.57 -2.84 -3.27
C VAL A 18 -10.38 -2.36 -2.05
N PRO A 19 -11.54 -2.98 -1.71
CA PRO A 19 -12.26 -2.60 -0.50
C PRO A 19 -11.48 -2.92 0.78
N SER A 20 -10.67 -3.99 0.76
CA SER A 20 -9.93 -4.46 1.93
C SER A 20 -8.75 -3.56 2.29
N ALA A 21 -8.07 -2.97 1.31
CA ALA A 21 -6.85 -2.19 1.52
C ALA A 21 -7.07 -0.98 2.43
N GLY A 22 -8.14 -0.22 2.20
CA GLY A 22 -8.49 0.94 3.04
C GLY A 22 -8.81 0.54 4.49
N ILE A 23 -9.53 -0.58 4.68
CA ILE A 23 -9.86 -1.10 6.01
C ILE A 23 -8.59 -1.56 6.74
N ALA A 24 -7.72 -2.29 6.05
CA ALA A 24 -6.46 -2.75 6.61
C ALA A 24 -5.55 -1.58 7.01
N ALA A 25 -5.48 -0.51 6.20
CA ALA A 25 -4.71 0.70 6.52
C ALA A 25 -5.26 1.38 7.78
N ARG A 26 -6.59 1.51 7.89
CA ARG A 26 -7.25 2.07 9.07
C ARG A 26 -6.97 1.24 10.33
N LEU A 27 -7.10 -0.09 10.26
CA LEU A 27 -6.82 -0.98 11.39
C LEU A 27 -5.34 -0.91 11.80
N ALA A 28 -4.41 -0.81 10.85
CA ALA A 28 -2.99 -0.66 11.17
C ALA A 28 -2.72 0.64 11.94
N GLU A 29 -3.36 1.75 11.55
CA GLU A 29 -3.27 3.03 12.27
C GLU A 29 -3.90 2.94 13.68
N GLU A 30 -5.13 2.41 13.79
CA GLU A 30 -5.84 2.22 15.06
C GLU A 30 -5.02 1.38 16.06
N HIS A 31 -4.28 0.38 15.57
CA HIS A 31 -3.43 -0.50 16.38
C HIS A 31 -1.97 -0.06 16.48
N SER A 32 -1.60 1.10 15.93
CA SER A 32 -0.21 1.60 15.91
C SER A 32 0.80 0.59 15.30
N ILE A 33 0.37 -0.15 14.27
CA ILE A 33 1.19 -1.12 13.54
C ILE A 33 1.86 -0.40 12.35
N ASP A 34 3.19 -0.44 12.29
CA ASP A 34 3.96 0.06 11.14
C ASP A 34 3.75 -0.85 9.92
N ALA A 35 2.73 -0.53 9.10
CA ALA A 35 2.35 -1.27 7.90
C ALA A 35 2.47 -0.43 6.61
N PRO A 36 3.69 -0.04 6.21
CA PRO A 36 3.92 0.95 5.15
C PRO A 36 3.45 0.46 3.77
N ILE A 37 3.49 -0.84 3.51
CA ILE A 37 2.96 -1.42 2.26
C ILE A 37 1.43 -1.29 2.21
N ILE A 38 0.73 -1.62 3.30
CA ILE A 38 -0.73 -1.53 3.37
C ILE A 38 -1.18 -0.07 3.14
N ARG A 39 -0.53 0.88 3.83
CA ARG A 39 -0.79 2.30 3.67
C ARG A 39 -0.56 2.77 2.23
N THR A 40 0.59 2.43 1.65
CA THR A 40 0.93 2.84 0.28
C THR A 40 -0.07 2.29 -0.74
N VAL A 41 -0.50 1.04 -0.58
CA VAL A 41 -1.52 0.43 -1.45
C VAL A 41 -2.86 1.16 -1.32
N ALA A 42 -3.29 1.51 -0.11
CA ALA A 42 -4.52 2.27 0.10
C ALA A 42 -4.46 3.67 -0.54
N GLU A 43 -3.31 4.35 -0.44
CA GLU A 43 -3.07 5.67 -1.04
C GLU A 43 -3.02 5.62 -2.58
N VAL A 44 -2.46 4.57 -3.17
CA VAL A 44 -2.49 4.38 -4.64
C VAL A 44 -3.91 4.10 -5.12
N LEU A 45 -4.65 3.24 -4.43
CA LEU A 45 -6.02 2.88 -4.80
C LEU A 45 -7.01 4.04 -4.61
N SER A 46 -6.75 4.95 -3.67
CA SER A 46 -7.55 6.17 -3.49
C SER A 46 -7.17 7.31 -4.45
N GLY A 47 -6.08 7.15 -5.20
CA GLY A 47 -5.53 8.19 -6.08
C GLY A 47 -4.75 9.29 -5.34
N ALA A 48 -4.45 9.10 -4.05
CA ALA A 48 -3.64 10.02 -3.26
C ALA A 48 -2.13 9.94 -3.60
N LEU A 49 -1.68 8.81 -4.14
CA LEU A 49 -0.33 8.61 -4.67
C LEU A 49 -0.37 8.04 -6.08
N SER A 50 0.49 8.55 -6.97
CA SER A 50 0.83 7.85 -8.20
C SER A 50 1.71 6.63 -7.92
N MET A 51 1.77 5.69 -8.87
CA MET A 51 2.62 4.49 -8.74
C MET A 51 4.11 4.84 -8.58
N ASP A 52 4.60 5.87 -9.29
CA ASP A 52 5.99 6.29 -9.21
C ASP A 52 6.33 6.93 -7.86
N GLU A 53 5.41 7.73 -7.31
CA GLU A 53 5.56 8.31 -5.97
C GLU A 53 5.54 7.23 -4.90
N ALA A 54 4.67 6.23 -5.03
CA ALA A 54 4.61 5.08 -4.13
C ALA A 54 5.93 4.30 -4.11
N VAL A 55 6.51 4.00 -5.27
CA VAL A 55 7.83 3.33 -5.35
C VAL A 55 8.91 4.18 -4.69
N ARG A 56 8.97 5.48 -5.00
CA ARG A 56 9.96 6.39 -4.39
C ARG A 56 9.81 6.47 -2.88
N ALA A 57 8.59 6.61 -2.38
CA ALA A 57 8.31 6.69 -0.94
C ALA A 57 8.74 5.41 -0.22
N LEU A 58 8.46 4.23 -0.79
CA LEU A 58 8.86 2.96 -0.20
C LEU A 58 10.38 2.76 -0.18
N LEU A 59 11.07 3.15 -1.25
CA LEU A 59 12.52 3.02 -1.37
C LEU A 59 13.30 4.06 -0.56
N ALA A 60 12.69 5.22 -0.27
CA ALA A 60 13.29 6.27 0.56
C ALA A 60 13.23 5.97 2.07
N ARG A 61 12.57 4.87 2.48
CA ARG A 61 12.47 4.50 3.89
C ARG A 61 13.86 4.15 4.46
N PRO A 62 14.12 4.46 5.74
CA PRO A 62 15.37 4.08 6.39
C PRO A 62 15.62 2.57 6.32
N LEU A 63 16.88 2.19 6.08
CA LEU A 63 17.29 0.79 6.13
C LEU A 63 17.06 0.23 7.54
N LYS A 64 16.26 -0.84 7.64
CA LYS A 64 16.09 -1.64 8.84
C LYS A 64 16.80 -2.98 8.64
N ARG A 65 17.46 -3.49 9.67
CA ARG A 65 17.96 -4.87 9.66
C ARG A 65 16.81 -5.82 9.94
N GLU A 66 16.78 -6.95 9.26
CA GLU A 66 15.73 -7.97 9.44
C GLU A 66 15.72 -8.55 10.85
N SER A 67 16.87 -8.55 11.54
CA SER A 67 17.04 -9.05 12.90
C SER A 67 16.85 -7.99 13.99
N ASP A 68 16.77 -6.70 13.62
CA ASP A 68 16.54 -5.60 14.56
C ASP A 68 15.04 -5.41 14.76
N ALA A 69 14.34 -6.46 15.19
CA ALA A 69 13.10 -6.26 15.91
C ALA A 69 13.50 -5.71 17.28
N ALA A 70 13.21 -4.43 17.53
CA ALA A 70 13.17 -3.89 18.88
C ALA A 70 12.30 -4.85 19.71
N ARG A 71 12.94 -5.61 20.59
CA ARG A 71 12.29 -6.48 21.56
C ARG A 71 11.49 -5.65 22.55
#